data_AF-A0ABD4WG04-F1
#
_entry.id   AF-A0ABD4WG04-F1
#
_cell.length_a   1.000
_cell.length_b   1.000
_cell.length_c   1.000
_cell.angle_alpha   90.00
_cell.angle_beta   90.00
_cell.angle_gamma   90.00
#
_symmetry.space_group_name_H-M   'P 1'
#
loop_
_entity.id
_entity.type
_entity.pdbx_description
1 polymer ?
#
loop_
_entity_poly.entity_id
_entity_poly.type
_entity_poly.pdbx_seq_one_letter_code
_entity_poly.pdbx_strand_id
1 'polypeptide(L)'
;MERFKYRKSLVYLTIDNVITTRRNSRIEMYLRIRKFESLFPPDCLVIARLGFSKERIGHGTHFLQFLTGVALKYGFRYIGIEYANDKSGAFAKKLGFNSIDGENYFMTVDNLKSYFSIE
;
A
#
# COMPACT_ATOMS: atom_id res chain seq x y z
N MET A 1 17.35 22.72 -2.86
CA MET A 1 17.05 21.45 -3.56
C MET A 1 17.32 21.51 -5.08
N GLU A 2 18.28 22.34 -5.54
CA GLU A 2 18.50 22.58 -6.99
C GLU A 2 19.46 21.60 -7.68
N ARG A 3 20.39 21.00 -6.93
CA ARG A 3 21.50 20.18 -7.45
C ARG A 3 21.08 18.94 -8.26
N PHE A 4 19.83 18.49 -8.16
CA PHE A 4 19.34 17.27 -8.80
C PHE A 4 18.17 17.46 -9.77
N LYS A 5 17.90 18.70 -10.23
CA LYS A 5 16.78 18.99 -11.16
C LYS A 5 16.84 18.16 -12.47
N TYR A 6 18.01 17.65 -12.86
CA TYR A 6 18.18 16.77 -14.02
C TYR A 6 17.67 15.33 -13.81
N ARG A 7 17.54 14.87 -12.56
CA ARG A 7 17.06 13.52 -12.25
C ARG A 7 15.54 13.52 -12.21
N LYS A 8 14.91 12.82 -13.15
CA LYS A 8 13.46 12.60 -13.11
C LYS A 8 13.10 11.84 -11.83
N SER A 9 12.05 12.30 -11.14
CA SER A 9 11.49 11.59 -9.99
C SER A 9 11.14 10.15 -10.38
N LEU A 10 11.52 9.22 -9.51
CA LEU A 10 11.19 7.80 -9.67
C LEU A 10 9.70 7.52 -9.43
N VAL A 11 9.02 8.41 -8.71
CA VAL A 11 7.60 8.31 -8.38
C VAL A 11 6.86 9.46 -9.05
N TYR A 12 5.69 9.18 -9.61
CA TYR A 12 4.79 10.20 -10.12
C TYR A 12 3.33 9.88 -9.78
N LEU A 13 2.51 10.92 -9.70
CA LEU A 13 1.07 10.83 -9.55
C LEU A 13 0.43 10.85 -10.94
N THR A 14 -0.52 9.95 -11.18
CA THR A 14 -1.35 9.94 -12.39
C THR A 14 -2.61 10.79 -12.19
N ILE A 15 -3.35 11.03 -13.27
CA ILE A 15 -4.64 11.76 -13.23
C ILE A 15 -5.65 11.05 -12.33
N ASP A 16 -5.59 9.72 -12.24
CA ASP A 16 -6.50 8.89 -11.44
C ASP A 16 -6.09 8.75 -9.97
N ASN A 17 -5.33 9.72 -9.43
CA ASN A 17 -4.79 9.70 -8.06
C ASN A 17 -3.98 8.43 -7.72
N VAL A 18 -3.32 7.84 -8.72
CA VAL A 18 -2.42 6.71 -8.51
C VAL A 18 -0.99 7.20 -8.37
N ILE A 19 -0.34 6.81 -7.28
CA ILE A 19 1.10 6.93 -7.10
C ILE A 19 1.77 5.69 -7.68
N THR A 20 2.60 5.85 -8.70
CA THR A 20 3.30 4.74 -9.35
C THR A 20 4.78 5.04 -9.54
N THR A 21 5.60 3.98 -9.60
CA THR A 21 7.02 4.10 -9.91
C THR A 21 7.26 4.03 -11.41
N ARG A 22 8.21 4.83 -11.91
CA ARG A 22 8.77 4.63 -13.24
C ARG A 22 9.43 3.26 -13.28
N ARG A 23 9.08 2.46 -14.28
CA ARG A 23 9.59 1.10 -14.48
C ARG A 23 11.12 1.10 -14.45
N ASN A 24 11.68 0.64 -13.34
CA ASN A 24 13.11 0.44 -13.15
C ASN A 24 13.30 -0.86 -12.34
N SER A 25 14.48 -1.47 -12.43
CA SER A 25 14.78 -2.73 -11.72
C SER A 25 14.85 -2.60 -10.19
N ARG A 26 14.70 -1.38 -9.65
CA ARG A 26 14.95 -1.10 -8.24
C ARG A 26 13.68 -1.16 -7.39
N ILE A 27 12.55 -0.70 -7.93
CA ILE A 27 11.30 -0.58 -7.17
C ILE A 27 10.08 -0.83 -8.08
N GLU A 28 9.30 -1.85 -7.74
CA GLU A 28 7.97 -2.09 -8.32
C GLU A 28 6.89 -1.74 -7.30
N MET A 29 6.25 -0.58 -7.48
CA MET A 29 5.21 -0.10 -6.57
C MET A 29 4.11 0.64 -7.34
N TYR A 30 2.86 0.30 -7.02
CA TYR A 30 1.66 0.94 -7.54
C TYR A 30 0.64 1.06 -6.40
N LEU A 31 0.37 2.30 -5.99
CA LEU A 31 -0.54 2.64 -4.92
C LEU A 31 -1.69 3.47 -5.49
N ARG A 32 -2.93 3.00 -5.31
CA ARG A 32 -4.15 3.70 -5.69
C ARG A 32 -4.70 4.46 -4.49
N ILE A 33 -4.80 5.77 -4.60
CA ILE A 33 -5.50 6.58 -3.60
C ILE A 33 -6.97 6.65 -4.03
N ARG A 34 -7.86 5.96 -3.29
CA ARG A 34 -9.30 5.97 -3.60
C ARG A 34 -10.07 6.62 -2.45
N LYS A 35 -10.89 7.61 -2.80
CA LYS A 35 -11.82 8.28 -1.86
C LYS A 35 -13.28 7.85 -2.06
N PHE A 36 -13.61 7.22 -3.18
CA PHE A 36 -14.96 6.74 -3.48
C PHE A 36 -15.04 5.22 -3.33
N GLU A 37 -16.25 4.73 -3.08
CA GLU A 37 -16.54 3.31 -2.92
C GLU A 37 -16.25 2.56 -4.23
N SER A 38 -15.58 1.41 -4.09
CA SER A 38 -15.33 0.48 -5.19
C SER A 38 -15.56 -0.92 -4.65
N LEU A 39 -14.76 -1.91 -5.05
CA LEU A 39 -14.69 -3.18 -4.33
C LEU A 39 -14.21 -2.97 -2.88
N PHE A 40 -13.45 -1.91 -2.62
CA PHE A 40 -13.00 -1.50 -1.30
C PHE A 40 -13.95 -0.47 -0.68
N PRO A 41 -14.03 -0.43 0.67
CA PRO A 41 -14.79 0.60 1.38
C PRO A 41 -14.29 2.02 1.02
N PRO A 42 -15.13 3.06 1.20
CA PRO A 42 -14.71 4.45 1.00
C PRO A 42 -13.55 4.82 1.93
N ASP A 43 -12.75 5.82 1.53
CA ASP A 43 -11.52 6.26 2.23
C ASP A 43 -10.45 5.16 2.38
N CYS A 44 -10.27 4.36 1.33
CA CYS A 44 -9.29 3.27 1.30
C CYS A 44 -8.03 3.62 0.52
N LEU A 45 -6.87 3.42 1.17
CA LEU A 45 -5.57 3.47 0.52
C LEU A 45 -5.20 2.08 0.00
N VAL A 46 -5.25 1.89 -1.32
CA VAL A 46 -5.17 0.55 -1.93
C VAL A 46 -3.79 0.29 -2.54
N ILE A 47 -3.13 -0.76 -2.09
CA ILE A 47 -1.91 -1.30 -2.67
C ILE A 47 -2.29 -2.24 -3.83
N ALA A 48 -2.13 -1.79 -5.07
CA ALA A 48 -2.45 -2.60 -6.25
C ALA A 48 -1.25 -3.36 -6.82
N ARG A 49 -0.03 -2.90 -6.51
CA ARG A 49 1.18 -3.65 -6.80
C ARG A 49 2.28 -3.31 -5.82
N LEU A 50 2.90 -4.35 -5.26
CA LEU A 50 4.05 -4.21 -4.38
C LEU A 50 4.99 -5.39 -4.62
N GLY A 51 6.23 -5.08 -5.01
CA GLY A 51 7.28 -6.06 -5.19
C GLY A 51 8.55 -5.64 -4.46
N PHE A 52 9.15 -6.57 -3.71
CA PHE A 52 10.47 -6.42 -3.11
C PHE A 52 11.42 -7.44 -3.72
N SER A 53 12.61 -7.01 -4.13
CA SER A 53 13.64 -7.92 -4.66
C SER A 53 14.14 -8.91 -3.61
N LYS A 54 14.14 -8.53 -2.33
CA LYS A 54 14.43 -9.41 -1.19
C LYS A 54 13.14 -9.69 -0.42
N GLU A 55 12.72 -10.95 -0.43
CA GLU A 55 11.54 -11.41 0.28
C GLU A 55 11.88 -12.00 1.66
N ARG A 56 10.87 -12.11 2.54
CA ARG A 56 10.96 -12.76 3.87
C ARG A 56 11.96 -12.15 4.86
N ILE A 57 12.36 -10.89 4.65
CA ILE A 57 13.21 -10.11 5.58
C ILE A 57 12.48 -8.91 6.22
N GLY A 58 11.15 -8.92 6.21
CA GLY A 58 10.33 -7.89 6.89
C GLY A 58 10.02 -6.63 6.08
N HIS A 59 10.48 -6.50 4.83
CA HIS A 59 10.21 -5.31 4.00
C HIS A 59 8.72 -5.02 3.79
N GLY A 60 7.90 -6.04 3.54
CA GLY A 60 6.45 -5.87 3.39
C GLY A 60 5.80 -5.38 4.68
N THR A 61 6.15 -5.97 5.82
CA THR A 61 5.66 -5.55 7.14
C THR A 61 6.06 -4.12 7.45
N HIS A 62 7.33 -3.76 7.25
CA HIS A 62 7.82 -2.40 7.49
C HIS A 62 7.15 -1.38 6.56
N PHE A 63 6.96 -1.71 5.28
CA PHE A 63 6.24 -0.84 4.36
C PHE A 63 4.79 -0.64 4.78
N LEU A 64 4.11 -1.69 5.24
CA LEU A 64 2.73 -1.58 5.71
C LEU A 64 2.64 -0.73 7.00
N GLN A 65 3.60 -0.84 7.91
CA GLN A 65 3.69 0.03 9.10
C GLN A 65 3.84 1.50 8.69
N PHE A 66 4.77 1.78 7.77
CA PHE A 66 4.94 3.14 7.21
C PHE A 66 3.64 3.64 6.57
N LEU A 67 3.00 2.81 5.75
CA LEU A 67 1.76 3.16 5.07
C LEU A 67 0.61 3.40 6.06
N THR A 68 0.59 2.69 7.18
CA THR A 68 -0.37 2.91 8.28
C THR A 68 -0.20 4.30 8.88
N GLY A 69 1.04 4.74 9.13
CA GLY A 69 1.31 6.10 9.59
C GLY A 69 0.90 7.17 8.58
N VAL A 70 1.10 6.91 7.28
CA VAL A 70 0.61 7.79 6.19
C VAL A 70 -0.92 7.83 6.18
N ALA A 71 -1.58 6.68 6.28
CA ALA A 71 -3.03 6.57 6.28
C ALA A 71 -3.65 7.37 7.44
N LEU A 72 -3.11 7.23 8.65
CA LEU A 72 -3.47 8.02 9.84
C LEU A 72 -3.31 9.52 9.58
N LYS A 73 -2.13 9.94 9.11
CA LYS A 73 -1.81 11.35 8.86
C LYS A 73 -2.79 12.03 7.90
N TYR A 74 -3.26 11.30 6.90
CA TYR A 74 -4.14 11.84 5.85
C TYR A 74 -5.62 11.45 6.00
N GLY A 75 -6.00 10.80 7.11
CA GLY A 75 -7.39 10.48 7.44
C GLY A 75 -8.01 9.34 6.63
N PHE A 76 -7.20 8.42 6.09
CA PHE A 76 -7.73 7.20 5.48
C PHE A 76 -8.20 6.23 6.56
N ARG A 77 -9.35 5.60 6.35
CA ARG A 77 -9.95 4.67 7.32
C ARG A 77 -9.51 3.23 7.09
N TYR A 78 -9.14 2.90 5.86
CA TYR A 78 -8.80 1.53 5.46
C TYR A 78 -7.52 1.48 4.63
N ILE A 79 -6.81 0.36 4.74
CA ILE A 79 -5.77 -0.04 3.77
C ILE A 79 -6.25 -1.30 3.06
N GLY A 80 -6.14 -1.30 1.74
CA GLY A 80 -6.53 -2.40 0.87
C GLY A 80 -5.32 -3.02 0.15
N ILE A 81 -5.41 -4.31 -0.16
CA ILE A 81 -4.51 -5.05 -1.04
C ILE A 81 -5.37 -5.58 -2.19
N GLU A 82 -5.07 -5.16 -3.41
CA GLU A 82 -5.82 -5.50 -4.62
C GLU A 82 -5.07 -6.54 -5.46
N TYR A 83 -5.80 -7.52 -6.02
CA TYR A 83 -5.26 -8.63 -6.82
C TYR A 83 -4.05 -9.34 -6.17
N ALA A 84 -4.24 -9.77 -4.92
CA ALA A 84 -3.22 -10.48 -4.19
C ALA A 84 -2.97 -11.88 -4.78
N ASN A 85 -1.74 -12.13 -5.24
CA ASN A 85 -1.26 -13.49 -5.50
C ASN A 85 -1.10 -14.29 -4.19
N ASP A 86 -0.77 -15.57 -4.29
CA ASP A 86 -0.60 -16.49 -3.15
C ASP A 86 0.29 -15.92 -2.02
N LYS A 87 1.40 -15.27 -2.37
CA LYS A 87 2.33 -14.69 -1.38
C LYS A 87 1.70 -13.49 -0.66
N SER A 88 1.14 -12.55 -1.42
CA SER A 88 0.47 -11.37 -0.85
C SER A 88 -0.81 -11.74 -0.10
N GLY A 89 -1.55 -12.76 -0.55
CA GLY A 89 -2.73 -13.28 0.13
C GLY A 89 -2.37 -13.95 1.46
N ALA A 90 -1.30 -14.77 1.47
CA ALA A 90 -0.78 -15.33 2.72
C ALA A 90 -0.29 -14.23 3.69
N PHE A 91 0.34 -13.18 3.16
CA PHE A 91 0.74 -12.00 3.96
C PHE A 91 -0.46 -11.28 4.56
N ALA A 92 -1.51 -11.02 3.76
CA ALA A 92 -2.74 -10.37 4.21
C ALA A 92 -3.43 -11.19 5.32
N LYS A 93 -3.60 -12.50 5.10
CA LYS A 93 -4.20 -13.44 6.07
C LYS A 93 -3.40 -13.50 7.37
N LYS A 94 -2.07 -13.56 7.29
CA LYS A 94 -1.19 -13.57 8.47
C LYS A 94 -1.37 -12.33 9.34
N LEU A 95 -1.63 -11.18 8.72
CA LEU A 95 -1.85 -9.91 9.40
C LEU A 95 -3.32 -9.68 9.81
N GLY A 96 -4.22 -10.61 9.51
CA GLY A 96 -5.63 -10.55 9.88
C GLY A 96 -6.52 -9.73 8.95
N PHE A 97 -6.08 -9.41 7.73
CA PHE A 97 -6.92 -8.69 6.77
C PHE A 97 -8.18 -9.48 6.44
N ASN A 98 -9.29 -8.76 6.29
CA ASN A 98 -10.56 -9.33 5.85
C ASN A 98 -10.48 -9.57 4.34
N SER A 99 -10.86 -10.77 3.89
CA SER A 99 -10.99 -11.07 2.47
C SER A 99 -12.34 -10.59 1.95
N ILE A 100 -12.34 -10.00 0.75
CA ILE A 100 -13.55 -9.54 0.06
C ILE A 100 -14.05 -10.66 -0.86
N ASP A 101 -13.17 -11.22 -1.69
CA ASP A 101 -13.49 -12.19 -2.74
C ASP A 101 -12.40 -13.26 -2.95
N GLY A 102 -11.45 -13.37 -2.02
CA GLY A 102 -10.30 -14.28 -2.11
C GLY A 102 -9.04 -13.67 -2.72
N GLU A 103 -9.16 -12.61 -3.51
CA GLU A 103 -8.02 -11.92 -4.13
C GLU A 103 -7.83 -10.50 -3.60
N ASN A 104 -8.88 -9.89 -3.08
CA ASN A 104 -8.86 -8.54 -2.52
C ASN A 104 -9.06 -8.59 -1.01
N TYR A 105 -8.28 -7.77 -0.31
CA TYR A 105 -8.20 -7.79 1.16
C TYR A 105 -8.19 -6.38 1.73
N PHE A 106 -8.83 -6.16 2.87
CA PHE A 106 -8.80 -4.86 3.54
C PHE A 106 -8.72 -4.97 5.06
N MET A 107 -8.21 -3.92 5.69
CA MET A 107 -8.17 -3.78 7.15
C MET A 107 -8.38 -2.32 7.55
N THR A 108 -8.96 -2.10 8.73
CA THR A 108 -9.07 -0.76 9.31
C THR A 108 -7.68 -0.26 9.71
N VAL A 109 -7.46 1.04 9.52
CA VAL A 109 -6.21 1.68 9.91
C VAL A 109 -6.02 1.62 11.43
N ASP A 110 -7.10 1.65 12.22
CA ASP A 110 -7.04 1.51 13.68
C ASP A 110 -6.55 0.14 14.16
N ASN A 111 -6.95 -0.94 13.46
CA ASN A 111 -6.46 -2.28 13.78
C ASN A 111 -4.97 -2.41 13.44
N LEU A 112 -4.53 -1.83 12.31
CA LEU A 112 -3.12 -1.77 11.94
C LEU A 112 -2.32 -0.88 12.91
N LYS A 113 -2.89 0.25 13.34
CA LYS A 113 -2.31 1.14 14.35
C LYS A 113 -2.04 0.36 15.64
N SER A 114 -3.03 -0.39 16.10
CA SER A 114 -2.95 -1.23 17.29
C SER A 114 -1.91 -2.35 17.12
N TYR A 115 -1.93 -3.04 15.98
CA TYR A 115 -0.99 -4.12 15.65
C TYR A 115 0.46 -3.65 15.63
N PHE A 116 0.72 -2.46 15.07
CA PHE A 116 2.07 -1.91 14.98
C PHE A 116 2.48 -1.03 16.16
N SER A 117 1.60 -0.85 17.15
CA SER A 117 1.81 0.06 18.28
C SER A 117 2.24 1.46 17.83
N ILE A 118 1.59 1.99 16.79
CA ILE A 118 1.83 3.35 16.29
C ILE A 118 1.10 4.33 17.23
N GLU A 119 1.81 5.36 17.69
CA GLU A 119 1.25 6.43 18.54
C GLU A 119 0.31 7.37 17.75
#